data_AF-A0A1Q7H438-F1
#
_entry.id   AF-A0A1Q7H438-F1
#
_cell.length_a   1.000
_cell.length_b   1.000
_cell.length_c   1.000
_cell.angle_alpha   90.00
_cell.angle_beta   90.00
_cell.angle_gamma   90.00
#
_symmetry.space_group_name_H-M   'P 1'
#
loop_
_entity.id
_entity.type
_entity.pdbx_description
1 polymer ?
#
loop_
_entity_poly.entity_id
_entity_poly.type
_entity_poly.pdbx_seq_one_letter_code
_entity_poly.pdbx_strand_id
1 'polypeptide(L)' 'MREFIDRIFQKYLTPRERKILYLYYGLEEGSEAMTLEKIGALMGVTRERIRQIRERAFEKLRESPDGKALKGFWRAA' A
#
# COMPACT_ATOMS: atom_id res chain seq x y z
N MET A 1 8.39 -13.22 5.09
CA MET A 1 7.19 -12.37 5.27
C MET A 1 7.24 -11.12 4.38
N ARG A 2 8.30 -10.31 4.45
CA ARG A 2 8.49 -9.11 3.62
C ARG A 2 8.53 -9.40 2.12
N GLU A 3 9.37 -10.35 1.69
CA GLU A 3 9.47 -10.76 0.28
C GLU A 3 8.14 -11.26 -0.33
N PHE A 4 7.28 -11.86 0.49
CA PHE A 4 5.97 -12.34 0.06
C PHE A 4 5.02 -11.16 -0.24
N ILE A 5 4.99 -10.16 0.64
CA ILE A 5 4.21 -8.94 0.43
C ILE A 5 4.73 -8.19 -0.80
N ASP A 6 6.04 -8.06 -0.92
CA ASP A 6 6.70 -7.40 -2.04
C ASP A 6 6.33 -8.06 -3.36
N ARG A 7 6.36 -9.39 -3.43
CA ARG A 7 5.97 -10.17 -4.63
C ARG A 7 4.50 -9.96 -4.99
N ILE A 8 3.60 -9.95 -4.00
CA ILE A 8 2.16 -9.74 -4.27
C ILE A 8 1.91 -8.30 -4.73
N PHE A 9 2.51 -7.32 -4.07
CA PHE A 9 2.42 -5.92 -4.49
C PHE A 9 3.03 -5.71 -5.88
N GLN A 10 4.08 -6.48 -6.23
CA GLN A 10 4.66 -6.49 -7.57
C GLN A 10 3.68 -6.97 -8.63
N LYS A 11 2.94 -8.02 -8.31
CA LYS A 11 2.03 -8.70 -9.23
C LYS A 11 0.74 -7.92 -9.51
N TYR A 12 0.15 -7.27 -8.49
CA TYR A 12 -1.20 -6.70 -8.62
C TYR A 12 -1.27 -5.17 -8.56
N LEU A 13 -0.23 -4.50 -8.09
CA LEU A 13 -0.23 -3.05 -7.92
C LEU A 13 0.70 -2.38 -8.92
N THR A 14 0.25 -1.24 -9.42
CA THR A 14 1.10 -0.31 -10.16
C THR A 14 2.23 0.21 -9.26
N PRO A 15 3.35 0.69 -9.83
CA PRO A 15 4.44 1.27 -9.05
C PRO A 15 3.97 2.39 -8.11
N ARG A 16 3.00 3.19 -8.55
CA ARG A 16 2.43 4.30 -7.77
C ARG A 16 1.61 3.82 -6.58
N GLU A 17 0.70 2.87 -6.80
CA GLU A 17 -0.11 2.25 -5.74
C GLU A 17 0.79 1.57 -4.70
N ARG A 18 1.78 0.82 -5.19
CA ARG A 18 2.78 0.16 -4.38
C ARG A 18 3.50 1.17 -3.49
N LYS A 19 4.12 2.21 -4.07
CA LYS A 19 4.84 3.23 -3.30
C LYS A 19 3.98 3.87 -2.21
N ILE A 20 2.72 4.16 -2.50
CA ILE A 20 1.77 4.69 -1.49
C ILE A 20 1.60 3.72 -0.33
N LEU A 21 1.44 2.41 -0.59
CA LEU A 21 1.32 1.42 0.49
C LEU A 21 2.62 1.25 1.28
N TYR A 22 3.79 1.28 0.64
CA TYR A 22 5.08 1.23 1.35
C TYR A 22 5.24 2.40 2.32
N LEU A 23 4.97 3.61 1.84
CA LEU A 23 5.06 4.81 2.67
C LEU A 23 4.01 4.80 3.78
N TYR A 24 2.78 4.38 3.48
CA TYR A 24 1.70 4.38 4.47
C TYR A 24 1.95 3.40 5.61
N TYR A 25 2.52 2.23 5.32
CA TYR A 25 2.77 1.19 6.31
C TYR A 25 4.21 1.15 6.86
N GLY A 26 5.10 2.06 6.42
CA GLY A 26 6.50 2.03 6.84
C GLY A 26 7.21 0.74 6.42
N LEU A 27 6.91 0.24 5.22
CA LEU A 27 7.49 -1.01 4.72
C LEU A 27 8.85 -0.80 4.05
N GLU A 28 9.35 0.43 3.96
CA GLU A 28 10.73 0.67 3.56
C GLU A 28 11.67 0.47 4.76
N GLU A 29 12.88 -0.04 4.51
CA GLU A 29 13.85 -0.27 5.57
C GLU A 29 14.21 1.05 6.27
N GLY A 30 14.13 1.05 7.61
CA GLY A 30 14.36 2.26 8.42
C GLY A 30 13.31 3.36 8.29
N SER A 31 12.16 3.09 7.66
CA SER A 31 11.10 4.09 7.46
C SER A 31 9.91 3.87 8.40
N GLU A 32 9.40 4.96 8.97
CA GLU A 32 8.14 4.95 9.73
C GLU A 32 6.93 5.09 8.81
N ALA A 33 5.76 4.67 9.31
CA ALA A 33 4.49 4.87 8.65
C ALA A 33 4.18 6.36 8.46
N MET A 34 3.81 6.74 7.24
CA MET A 34 3.46 8.12 6.89
C MET A 34 1.94 8.32 6.80
N THR A 35 1.48 9.49 7.23
CA THR A 35 0.08 9.87 7.06
C THR A 35 -0.24 10.14 5.59
N LEU A 36 -1.51 9.97 5.19
CA LEU A 36 -1.98 10.28 3.83
C LEU A 36 -1.66 11.72 3.40
N GLU A 37 -1.61 12.63 4.36
CA GLU A 37 -1.31 14.05 4.14
C GLU A 37 0.17 14.27 3.81
N LYS A 38 1.08 13.66 4.58
CA LYS A 38 2.52 13.68 4.28
C LYS A 38 2.82 13.01 2.94
N ILE A 39 2.17 11.89 2.64
CA ILE A 39 2.33 11.19 1.35
C ILE A 39 1.80 12.07 0.21
N GLY A 40 0.66 12.75 0.41
CA GLY A 40 0.10 13.67 -0.57
C GLY A 40 1.06 14.79 -0.91
N ALA A 41 1.63 15.43 0.12
CA ALA A 41 2.65 16.47 -0.05
C ALA A 41 3.88 15.98 -0.83
N LEU A 42 4.41 14.80 -0.49
CA LEU A 42 5.55 14.20 -1.19
C LEU A 42 5.26 13.88 -2.66
N MET A 43 4.03 13.50 -2.99
CA MET A 43 3.64 13.10 -4.34
C MET A 43 2.97 14.22 -5.16
N GLY A 44 2.91 15.45 -4.62
CA GLY A 44 2.30 16.60 -5.26
C GLY A 44 0.79 16.43 -5.52
N VAL A 45 0.08 15.71 -4.63
CA VAL A 45 -1.36 15.47 -4.75
C VAL A 45 -2.08 15.66 -3.41
N THR A 46 -3.40 15.80 -3.46
CA THR A 46 -4.20 15.97 -2.25
C THR A 46 -4.23 14.68 -1.40
N ARG A 47 -4.45 14.85 -0.09
CA ARG A 47 -4.72 13.74 0.85
C ARG A 47 -5.82 12.81 0.34
N GLU A 48 -6.89 13.38 -0.20
CA GLU A 48 -8.03 12.64 -0.74
C GLU A 48 -7.63 11.81 -1.96
N ARG A 49 -6.77 12.35 -2.83
CA ARG A 49 -6.24 11.57 -3.95
C ARG A 49 -5.42 10.36 -3.49
N ILE A 50 -4.62 10.50 -2.43
CA ILE A 50 -3.89 9.37 -1.84
C ILE A 50 -4.87 8.34 -1.25
N ARG A 51 -5.91 8.79 -0.53
CA ARG A 51 -6.96 7.92 0.02
C ARG A 51 -7.59 7.05 -1.08
N GLN A 52 -8.00 7.66 -2.18
CA GLN A 52 -8.62 6.99 -3.31
C GLN A 52 -7.69 5.95 -3.97
N ILE A 53 -6.42 6.31 -4.21
CA ILE A 53 -5.46 5.39 -4.82
C ILE A 53 -5.21 4.20 -3.89
N ARG A 54 -5.08 4.45 -2.58
CA ARG A 54 -4.91 3.42 -1.57
C ARG A 54 -6.11 2.45 -1.53
N GLU A 55 -7.33 2.97 -1.56
CA GLU A 55 -8.55 2.15 -1.58
C GLU A 55 -8.63 1.25 -2.81
N ARG A 56 -8.33 1.80 -4.00
CA ARG A 56 -8.25 1.00 -5.24
C ARG A 56 -7.18 -0.08 -5.17
N ALA A 57 -6.03 0.22 -4.57
CA ALA A 57 -4.99 -0.77 -4.35
C ALA A 57 -5.49 -1.92 -3.45
N PHE A 58 -6.27 -1.61 -2.40
CA PHE A 58 -6.87 -2.62 -1.54
C PHE A 58 -7.90 -3.48 -2.24
N GLU A 59 -8.77 -2.88 -3.06
CA GLU A 59 -9.76 -3.62 -3.85
C GLU A 59 -9.07 -4.64 -4.76
N LYS A 60 -8.04 -4.21 -5.51
CA LYS A 60 -7.22 -5.12 -6.35
C LYS A 60 -6.63 -6.27 -5.56
N LEU A 61 -6.07 -6.01 -4.38
CA LEU A 61 -5.46 -7.06 -3.55
C LEU A 61 -6.53 -8.02 -3.00
N ARG A 62 -7.71 -7.53 -2.62
CA ARG A 62 -8.82 -8.34 -2.11
C ARG A 62 -9.43 -9.24 -3.18
N GLU A 63 -9.55 -8.73 -4.41
CA GLU A 63 -10.08 -9.46 -5.56
C GLU A 63 -9.06 -10.42 -6.18
N SER A 64 -7.78 -10.27 -5.84
CA SER A 64 -6.73 -11.15 -6.35
C SER A 64 -6.83 -12.58 -5.79
N PRO A 65 -6.37 -13.61 -6.52
CA PRO A 65 -6.28 -14.99 -6.02
C PRO A 65 -5.49 -15.11 -4.71
N ASP A 66 -4.53 -14.21 -4.48
CA ASP A 66 -3.66 -14.20 -3.31
C ASP A 66 -4.23 -13.37 -2.14
N GLY A 67 -5.41 -12.73 -2.32
CA GLY A 67 -6.01 -11.83 -1.34
C GLY A 67 -6.35 -12.49 0.00
N LYS A 68 -6.69 -13.79 0.00
CA LYS A 68 -6.91 -14.57 1.23
C LYS A 68 -5.65 -14.70 2.08
N ALA A 69 -4.47 -14.78 1.46
CA ALA A 69 -3.19 -14.89 2.16
C ALA A 69 -2.78 -13.57 2.83
N LEU A 70 -3.24 -12.44 2.28
CA LEU A 70 -2.99 -11.11 2.86
C LEU A 70 -3.99 -10.71 3.96
N LYS A 71 -5.01 -11.53 4.25
CA LYS A 71 -6.10 -11.17 5.17
C LYS A 71 -5.62 -10.87 6.60
N GLY A 72 -4.52 -11.50 7.04
CA GLY A 72 -3.89 -11.23 8.33
C GLY A 72 -3.04 -9.95 8.36
N PHE A 73 -2.49 -9.54 7.21
CA PHE A 73 -1.63 -8.35 7.11
C PHE A 73 -2.41 -7.05 7.37
N TRP A 74 -3.65 -6.97 6.91
CA TRP A 74 -4.47 -5.76 7.04
C TRP A 74 -5.28 -5.65 8.34
N ARG A 75 -5.26 -6.69 9.18
CA ARG A 75 -5.94 -6.69 10.49
C ARG A 75 -5.00 -6.29 11.64
N ALA A 76 -3.70 -6.28 11.38
CA ALA A 76 -2.66 -6.07 12.38
C ALA A 76 -2.04 -4.66 12.33
N ALA A 77 -2.54 -3.78 11.45
CA ALA A 77 -2.17 -2.37 11.34
C ALA A 77 -3.42 -1.51 11.49
#